data_AF-A0A374QXD3-F1
#
_entry.id   AF-A0A374QXD3-F1
#
_cell.length_a   1.000
_cell.length_b   1.000
_cell.length_c   1.000
_cell.angle_alpha   90.00
_cell.angle_beta   90.00
_cell.angle_gamma   90.00
#
_symmetry.space_group_name_H-M   'P 1'
#
loop_
_entity.id
_entity.type
_entity.pdbx_description
1 polymer ?
#
loop_
_entity_poly.entity_id
_entity_poly.type
_entity_poly.pdbx_seq_one_letter_code
_entity_poly.pdbx_strand_id
1 'polypeptide(L)'
;MSICIKNQIQNMNIVIGCTVGCPYCYARNNVKRWHMIDDFADPAFFPSKLKMMEKKRPQNFLLTGMSDLSGWKLEWRDEVFAKIHENPQHQFLFLTKRPDLLDLDTDLENAWFGVTVTRKAELWRIDALRKNVKANHFFVTFEPLFDDPGTVDLSGINWIVVGTMTGAQSRKVHTEPEWAWSLTDQAHALGIPMFMKEDLVSVIGDENMIQELPEEFERVLEVQRTWRK
;
A
#
# COMPACT_ATOMS: atom_id res chain seq x y z
N MET A 1 -2.77 21.37 7.89
CA MET A 1 -2.79 20.21 8.80
C MET A 1 -2.94 18.97 7.97
N SER A 2 -1.88 18.20 7.92
CA SER A 2 -1.81 16.90 7.27
C SER A 2 -2.80 15.90 7.87
N ILE A 3 -3.32 15.04 7.00
CA ILE A 3 -4.28 13.99 7.31
C ILE A 3 -3.53 12.66 7.43
N CYS A 4 -3.82 11.88 8.46
CA CYS A 4 -3.31 10.51 8.59
C CYS A 4 -3.91 9.61 7.50
N ILE A 5 -3.07 8.89 6.74
CA ILE A 5 -3.53 8.03 5.65
C ILE A 5 -4.55 6.98 6.10
N LYS A 6 -4.45 6.52 7.36
CA LYS A 6 -5.38 5.53 7.93
C LYS A 6 -6.80 6.06 8.14
N ASN A 7 -6.98 7.38 8.11
CA ASN A 7 -8.31 8.00 8.12
C ASN A 7 -8.99 7.93 6.75
N GLN A 8 -8.21 7.72 5.68
CA GLN A 8 -8.68 7.67 4.30
C GLN A 8 -8.69 6.24 3.74
N ILE A 9 -7.76 5.39 4.20
CA ILE A 9 -7.60 4.00 3.78
C ILE A 9 -7.60 3.10 5.01
N GLN A 10 -8.60 2.23 5.11
CA GLN A 10 -8.75 1.32 6.23
C GLN A 10 -7.88 0.06 6.03
N ASN A 11 -7.02 -0.23 6.99
CA ASN A 11 -6.34 -1.54 7.05
C ASN A 11 -7.33 -2.66 7.39
N MET A 12 -7.35 -3.70 6.56
CA MET A 12 -8.13 -4.91 6.79
C MET A 12 -7.23 -6.14 6.58
N ASN A 13 -6.62 -6.59 7.68
CA ASN A 13 -5.66 -7.70 7.65
C ASN A 13 -6.40 -9.05 7.59
N ILE A 14 -6.72 -9.51 6.37
CA ILE A 14 -7.35 -10.82 6.10
C ILE A 14 -6.34 -11.96 6.00
N VAL A 15 -5.08 -11.64 5.67
CA VAL A 15 -3.92 -12.51 5.87
C VAL A 15 -2.95 -11.80 6.81
N ILE A 16 -2.41 -12.51 7.79
CA ILE A 16 -1.41 -12.01 8.72
C ILE A 16 -0.17 -12.91 8.62
N GLY A 17 1.01 -12.31 8.57
CA GLY A 17 2.29 -13.02 8.43
C GLY A 17 2.95 -12.73 7.08
N CYS A 18 4.27 -12.81 7.04
CA CYS A 18 5.07 -12.45 5.87
C CYS A 18 6.45 -13.11 5.90
N THR A 19 6.88 -13.63 4.76
CA THR A 19 8.15 -14.35 4.57
C THR A 19 9.32 -13.44 4.16
N VAL A 20 9.08 -12.16 3.89
CA VAL A 20 10.11 -11.23 3.35
C VAL A 20 11.24 -10.95 4.36
N GLY A 21 10.95 -10.97 5.66
CA GLY A 21 12.00 -10.89 6.69
C GLY A 21 12.61 -9.50 6.95
N CYS A 22 11.92 -8.40 6.61
CA CYS A 22 12.43 -7.04 6.81
C CYS A 22 12.89 -6.78 8.28
N PRO A 23 14.07 -6.21 8.55
CA PRO A 23 14.55 -5.99 9.92
C PRO A 23 13.73 -4.96 10.70
N TYR A 24 13.03 -4.06 10.01
CA TYR A 24 12.21 -2.98 10.56
C TYR A 24 10.69 -3.28 10.59
N CYS A 25 10.27 -4.52 10.33
CA CYS A 25 8.86 -4.87 10.14
C CYS A 25 7.96 -4.58 11.37
N TYR A 26 7.09 -3.58 11.27
CA TYR A 26 6.12 -3.27 12.32
C TYR A 26 5.09 -4.40 12.50
N ALA A 27 4.69 -5.07 11.41
CA ALA A 27 3.69 -6.13 11.47
C ALA A 27 4.17 -7.31 12.31
N ARG A 28 5.45 -7.70 12.18
CA ARG A 28 6.09 -8.72 13.03
C ARG A 28 6.06 -8.33 14.50
N ASN A 29 6.36 -7.06 14.81
CA ASN A 29 6.31 -6.55 16.18
C ASN A 29 4.89 -6.54 16.74
N ASN A 30 3.88 -6.21 15.91
CA ASN A 30 2.48 -6.25 16.31
C ASN A 30 2.01 -7.68 16.58
N VAL A 31 2.35 -8.65 15.73
CA VAL A 31 2.03 -10.06 15.96
C VAL A 31 2.65 -10.55 17.27
N LYS A 32 3.93 -10.24 17.51
CA LYS A 32 4.61 -10.58 18.77
C LYS A 32 3.95 -9.94 19.99
N ARG A 33 3.51 -8.68 19.87
CA ARG A 33 2.91 -7.92 20.98
C ARG A 33 1.49 -8.37 21.33
N TRP A 34 0.70 -8.71 20.32
CA TRP A 34 -0.74 -8.98 20.46
C TRP A 34 -1.10 -10.45 20.28
N HIS A 35 -0.11 -11.33 20.10
CA HIS A 35 -0.29 -12.77 19.96
C HIS A 35 -1.33 -13.14 18.89
N MET A 36 -1.21 -12.52 17.71
CA MET A 36 -2.24 -12.63 16.66
C MET A 36 -2.20 -13.97 15.92
N ILE A 37 -1.00 -14.53 15.73
CA ILE A 37 -0.70 -15.84 15.14
C ILE A 37 0.56 -16.40 15.80
N ASP A 38 0.79 -17.71 15.67
CA ASP A 38 1.90 -18.41 16.31
C ASP A 38 3.26 -18.07 15.69
N ASP A 39 3.38 -18.16 14.36
CA ASP A 39 4.59 -17.81 13.63
C ASP A 39 4.32 -16.75 12.56
N PHE A 40 5.02 -15.62 12.63
CA PHE A 40 4.90 -14.56 11.62
C PHE A 40 5.47 -14.97 10.26
N ALA A 41 6.42 -15.92 10.22
CA ALA A 41 7.01 -16.43 9.00
C ALA A 41 6.13 -17.47 8.28
N ASP A 42 5.05 -17.93 8.93
CA ASP A 42 4.03 -18.82 8.34
C ASP A 42 2.69 -18.07 8.22
N PRO A 43 2.41 -17.39 7.08
CA PRO A 43 1.21 -16.58 6.93
C PRO A 43 -0.08 -17.37 7.15
N ALA A 44 -1.03 -16.76 7.86
CA ALA A 44 -2.35 -17.36 8.12
C ALA A 44 -3.47 -16.53 7.49
N PHE A 45 -4.41 -17.22 6.84
CA PHE A 45 -5.61 -16.63 6.24
C PHE A 45 -6.81 -16.71 7.19
N PHE A 46 -7.60 -15.63 7.24
CA PHE A 46 -8.76 -15.46 8.11
C PHE A 46 -10.03 -15.25 7.28
N PRO A 47 -10.62 -16.32 6.70
CA PRO A 47 -11.76 -16.21 5.78
C PRO A 47 -12.99 -15.55 6.43
N SER A 48 -13.17 -15.70 7.75
CA SER A 48 -14.27 -15.07 8.48
C SER A 48 -14.24 -13.53 8.45
N LYS A 49 -13.12 -12.91 8.07
CA LYS A 49 -13.00 -11.45 7.88
C LYS A 49 -13.52 -10.97 6.53
N LEU A 50 -13.72 -11.86 5.55
CA LEU A 50 -14.28 -11.49 4.24
C LEU A 50 -15.65 -10.80 4.36
N LYS A 51 -16.46 -11.16 5.36
CA LYS A 51 -17.74 -10.50 5.66
C LYS A 51 -17.61 -8.99 5.91
N MET A 52 -16.42 -8.49 6.26
CA MET A 52 -16.20 -7.05 6.44
C MET A 52 -16.27 -6.26 5.12
N MET A 53 -16.10 -6.93 3.98
CA MET A 53 -16.26 -6.37 2.63
C MET A 53 -17.72 -6.18 2.24
N GLU A 54 -18.68 -6.80 2.94
CA GLU A 54 -20.10 -6.75 2.58
C GLU A 54 -20.79 -5.46 3.06
N LYS A 55 -20.03 -4.56 3.70
CA LYS A 55 -20.54 -3.29 4.21
C LYS A 55 -21.02 -2.43 3.05
N LYS A 56 -22.26 -1.95 3.15
CA LYS A 56 -22.85 -1.09 2.11
C LYS A 56 -22.15 0.26 1.96
N ARG A 57 -21.61 0.83 3.05
CA ARG A 57 -20.87 2.10 3.01
C ARG A 57 -19.54 1.90 2.30
N PRO A 58 -19.27 2.55 1.15
CA PRO A 58 -18.00 2.50 0.41
C PRO A 58 -16.78 2.69 1.30
N GLN A 59 -15.65 2.07 0.96
CA GLN A 59 -14.40 2.07 1.73
C GLN A 59 -13.22 1.85 0.79
N ASN A 60 -12.09 2.48 1.11
CA ASN A 60 -10.79 2.16 0.55
C ASN A 60 -10.09 1.22 1.54
N PHE A 61 -9.70 0.02 1.12
CA PHE A 61 -9.14 -1.00 1.99
C PHE A 61 -7.72 -1.37 1.59
N LEU A 62 -6.78 -1.36 2.53
CA LEU A 62 -5.48 -2.01 2.36
C LEU A 62 -5.54 -3.42 2.95
N LEU A 63 -5.38 -4.44 2.10
CA LEU A 63 -5.53 -5.86 2.48
C LEU A 63 -4.23 -6.51 2.95
N THR A 64 -3.10 -5.92 2.58
CA THR A 64 -1.75 -6.42 2.89
C THR A 64 -1.07 -5.58 3.97
N GLY A 65 -1.84 -4.96 4.87
CA GLY A 65 -1.29 -4.15 5.96
C GLY A 65 -0.44 -4.96 6.97
N MET A 66 -0.59 -6.28 7.03
CA MET A 66 0.20 -7.17 7.90
C MET A 66 0.63 -8.46 7.20
N SER A 67 0.66 -8.44 5.87
CA SER A 67 1.12 -9.54 5.02
C SER A 67 1.75 -9.00 3.74
N ASP A 68 2.22 -9.88 2.88
CA ASP A 68 2.73 -9.52 1.56
C ASP A 68 1.99 -10.37 0.53
N LEU A 69 1.46 -9.74 -0.53
CA LEU A 69 0.62 -10.43 -1.52
C LEU A 69 1.31 -11.66 -2.12
N SER A 70 2.64 -11.62 -2.30
CA SER A 70 3.39 -12.74 -2.88
C SER A 70 3.40 -13.99 -2.00
N GLY A 71 3.11 -13.84 -0.70
CA GLY A 71 3.03 -14.94 0.25
C GLY A 71 1.63 -15.54 0.37
N TRP A 72 0.65 -15.01 -0.36
CA TRP A 72 -0.71 -15.53 -0.31
C TRP A 72 -0.83 -16.79 -1.19
N LYS A 73 -1.39 -17.85 -0.63
CA LYS A 73 -1.70 -19.06 -1.40
C LYS A 73 -2.75 -18.76 -2.47
N LEU A 74 -2.77 -19.57 -3.52
CA LEU A 74 -3.67 -19.37 -4.66
C LEU A 74 -5.13 -19.40 -4.20
N GLU A 75 -5.51 -20.40 -3.39
CA GLU A 75 -6.86 -20.54 -2.87
C GLU A 75 -7.34 -19.34 -2.04
N TRP A 76 -6.45 -18.68 -1.30
CA TRP A 76 -6.79 -17.47 -0.54
C TRP A 76 -6.99 -16.27 -1.46
N ARG A 77 -6.16 -16.15 -2.51
CA ARG A 77 -6.29 -15.08 -3.51
C ARG A 77 -7.60 -15.22 -4.27
N ASP A 78 -7.95 -16.43 -4.69
CA ASP A 78 -9.18 -16.71 -5.42
C ASP A 78 -10.42 -16.35 -4.58
N GLU A 79 -10.47 -16.76 -3.31
CA GLU A 79 -11.56 -16.41 -2.39
C GLU A 79 -11.67 -14.89 -2.18
N VAL A 80 -10.54 -14.20 -2.05
CA VAL A 80 -10.52 -12.75 -1.86
C VAL A 80 -10.95 -12.01 -3.13
N PHE A 81 -10.46 -12.42 -4.29
CA PHE A 81 -10.77 -11.78 -5.57
C PHE A 81 -12.24 -11.99 -5.94
N ALA A 82 -12.78 -13.19 -5.70
CA ALA A 82 -14.22 -13.43 -5.82
C ALA A 82 -15.02 -12.47 -4.91
N LYS A 83 -14.55 -12.26 -3.66
CA LYS A 83 -15.23 -11.34 -2.74
C LYS A 83 -15.13 -9.87 -3.16
N ILE A 84 -14.02 -9.47 -3.77
CA ILE A 84 -13.82 -8.12 -4.32
C ILE A 84 -14.80 -7.88 -5.48
N HIS A 85 -14.94 -8.86 -6.39
CA HIS A 85 -15.88 -8.80 -7.50
C HIS A 85 -17.34 -8.63 -7.02
N GLU A 86 -17.73 -9.27 -5.91
CA GLU A 86 -19.05 -9.12 -5.29
C GLU A 86 -19.29 -7.73 -4.67
N ASN A 87 -18.25 -6.92 -4.44
CA ASN A 87 -18.32 -5.66 -3.68
C ASN A 87 -17.67 -4.48 -4.43
N PRO A 88 -18.22 -4.07 -5.59
CA PRO A 88 -17.65 -3.04 -6.46
C PRO A 88 -17.68 -1.62 -5.85
N GLN A 89 -18.45 -1.40 -4.78
CA GLN A 89 -18.51 -0.13 -4.08
C GLN A 89 -17.23 0.24 -3.29
N HIS A 90 -16.31 -0.71 -3.14
CA HIS A 90 -15.05 -0.52 -2.42
C HIS A 90 -13.88 -0.43 -3.38
N GLN A 91 -12.76 0.11 -2.89
CA GLN A 91 -11.46 0.03 -3.54
C GLN A 91 -10.52 -0.81 -2.67
N PHE A 92 -9.71 -1.66 -3.29
CA PHE A 92 -8.85 -2.62 -2.59
C PHE A 92 -7.41 -2.46 -3.04
N LEU A 93 -6.52 -2.26 -2.08
CA LEU A 93 -5.09 -2.09 -2.29
C LEU A 93 -4.33 -3.32 -1.79
N PHE A 94 -3.37 -3.74 -2.60
CA PHE A 94 -2.40 -4.78 -2.29
C PHE A 94 -0.97 -4.27 -2.50
N LEU A 95 -0.09 -4.65 -1.58
CA LEU A 95 1.35 -4.39 -1.64
C LEU A 95 2.15 -5.68 -1.63
N THR A 96 3.26 -5.66 -2.36
CA THR A 96 4.30 -6.68 -2.29
C THR A 96 5.71 -6.10 -2.32
N LYS A 97 6.67 -6.82 -1.72
CA LYS A 97 8.12 -6.61 -1.90
C LYS A 97 8.76 -7.69 -2.78
N ARG A 98 7.97 -8.65 -3.25
CA ARG A 98 8.41 -9.79 -4.09
C ARG A 98 7.52 -9.93 -5.33
N PRO A 99 7.44 -8.89 -6.18
CA PRO A 99 6.69 -8.98 -7.44
C PRO A 99 7.24 -10.07 -8.37
N ASP A 100 8.49 -10.49 -8.19
CA ASP A 100 9.13 -11.61 -8.89
C ASP A 100 8.43 -12.96 -8.67
N LEU A 101 7.67 -13.10 -7.58
CA LEU A 101 6.93 -14.32 -7.25
C LEU A 101 5.44 -14.24 -7.62
N LEU A 102 5.00 -13.11 -8.16
CA LEU A 102 3.64 -12.96 -8.64
C LEU A 102 3.52 -13.52 -10.07
N ASP A 103 2.33 -14.03 -10.35
CA ASP A 103 1.81 -14.32 -11.68
C ASP A 103 0.30 -14.11 -11.55
N LEU A 104 -0.18 -12.95 -11.97
CA LEU A 104 -1.55 -12.49 -11.77
C LEU A 104 -2.11 -11.92 -13.06
N ASP A 105 -3.32 -12.35 -13.40
CA ASP A 105 -4.11 -11.83 -14.52
C ASP A 105 -5.54 -11.61 -14.01
N THR A 106 -5.96 -10.35 -13.93
CA THR A 106 -7.26 -10.00 -13.34
C THR A 106 -7.87 -8.77 -14.03
N ASP A 107 -9.19 -8.79 -14.14
CA ASP A 107 -10.02 -7.72 -14.68
C ASP A 107 -10.68 -6.86 -13.59
N LEU A 108 -10.33 -7.06 -12.31
CA LEU A 108 -10.91 -6.32 -11.20
C LEU A 108 -10.64 -4.81 -11.31
N GLU A 109 -11.67 -4.05 -11.68
CA GLU A 109 -11.61 -2.59 -11.83
C GLU A 109 -11.36 -1.84 -10.52
N ASN A 110 -11.64 -2.46 -9.37
CA ASN A 110 -11.48 -1.84 -8.06
C ASN A 110 -10.30 -2.41 -7.25
N ALA A 111 -9.36 -3.08 -7.91
CA ALA A 111 -8.16 -3.63 -7.30
C ALA A 111 -6.90 -2.87 -7.76
N TRP A 112 -6.11 -2.43 -6.78
CA TRP A 112 -4.88 -1.67 -6.94
C TRP A 112 -3.70 -2.53 -6.48
N PHE A 113 -2.72 -2.71 -7.36
CA PHE A 113 -1.54 -3.52 -7.08
C PHE A 113 -0.31 -2.66 -7.02
N GLY A 114 0.48 -2.82 -5.96
CA GLY A 114 1.65 -1.99 -5.77
C GLY A 114 2.85 -2.71 -5.20
N VAL A 115 4.00 -2.05 -5.37
CA VAL A 115 5.26 -2.49 -4.79
C VAL A 115 5.76 -1.50 -3.76
N THR A 116 6.41 -2.02 -2.72
CA THR A 116 7.23 -1.18 -1.86
C THR A 116 8.64 -1.07 -2.42
N VAL A 117 9.12 0.16 -2.58
CA VAL A 117 10.53 0.49 -2.85
C VAL A 117 11.07 1.20 -1.63
N THR A 118 12.21 0.76 -1.11
CA THR A 118 12.85 1.42 0.03
C THR A 118 14.21 2.00 -0.32
N ARG A 119 14.80 1.52 -1.42
CA ARG A 119 16.09 1.96 -1.94
C ARG A 119 16.11 1.94 -3.46
N LYS A 120 17.02 2.70 -4.07
CA LYS A 120 17.30 2.69 -5.51
C LYS A 120 17.55 1.29 -6.07
N ALA A 121 18.26 0.45 -5.32
CA ALA A 121 18.54 -0.94 -5.71
C ALA A 121 17.28 -1.82 -5.84
N GLU A 122 16.11 -1.33 -5.41
CA GLU A 122 14.83 -2.05 -5.46
C GLU A 122 13.88 -1.52 -6.54
N LEU A 123 14.29 -0.54 -7.35
CA LEU A 123 13.47 0.02 -8.43
C LEU A 123 13.03 -1.04 -9.46
N TRP A 124 13.81 -2.12 -9.62
CA TRP A 124 13.44 -3.27 -10.45
C TRP A 124 12.08 -3.88 -10.08
N ARG A 125 11.60 -3.67 -8.85
CA ARG A 125 10.27 -4.15 -8.41
C ARG A 125 9.14 -3.53 -9.24
N ILE A 126 9.30 -2.29 -9.71
CA ILE A 126 8.30 -1.59 -10.52
C ILE A 126 8.15 -2.31 -11.88
N ASP A 127 9.28 -2.63 -12.52
CA ASP A 127 9.30 -3.38 -13.78
C ASP A 127 8.75 -4.79 -13.62
N ALA A 128 9.17 -5.49 -12.55
CA ALA A 128 8.69 -6.83 -12.25
C ALA A 128 7.18 -6.85 -12.00
N LEU A 129 6.62 -5.85 -11.31
CA LEU A 129 5.18 -5.73 -11.09
C LEU A 129 4.45 -5.62 -12.43
N ARG A 130 4.85 -4.68 -13.29
CA ARG A 130 4.24 -4.47 -14.62
C ARG A 130 4.33 -5.70 -15.51
N LYS A 131 5.41 -6.48 -15.37
CA LYS A 131 5.63 -7.71 -16.15
C LYS A 131 4.75 -8.87 -15.67
N ASN A 132 4.63 -9.04 -14.35
CA ASN A 132 4.08 -10.24 -13.73
C ASN A 132 2.62 -10.10 -13.30
N VAL A 133 2.08 -8.88 -13.31
CA VAL A 133 0.70 -8.58 -12.94
C VAL A 133 0.04 -7.85 -14.09
N LYS A 134 -1.07 -8.40 -14.60
CA LYS A 134 -1.98 -7.71 -15.50
C LYS A 134 -3.19 -7.26 -14.69
N ALA A 135 -3.33 -5.96 -14.55
CA ALA A 135 -4.40 -5.29 -13.80
C ALA A 135 -4.58 -3.85 -14.31
N ASN A 136 -5.65 -3.19 -13.89
CA ASN A 136 -5.99 -1.85 -14.35
C ASN A 136 -5.27 -0.73 -13.58
N HIS A 137 -4.90 -0.98 -12.32
CA HIS A 137 -4.36 0.05 -11.44
C HIS A 137 -3.08 -0.37 -10.73
N PHE A 138 -2.02 0.41 -10.93
CA PHE A 138 -0.71 0.22 -10.30
C PHE A 138 -0.33 1.40 -9.41
N PHE A 139 0.35 1.11 -8.30
CA PHE A 139 0.91 2.15 -7.45
C PHE A 139 2.27 1.77 -6.89
N VAL A 140 3.04 2.76 -6.45
CA VAL A 140 4.35 2.53 -5.81
C VAL A 140 4.38 3.21 -4.46
N THR A 141 4.81 2.47 -3.44
CA THR A 141 5.06 3.03 -2.11
C THR A 141 6.55 3.10 -1.87
N PHE A 142 7.09 4.32 -1.79
CA PHE A 142 8.45 4.60 -1.36
C PHE A 142 8.49 4.74 0.17
N GLU A 143 8.51 3.62 0.88
CA GLU A 143 8.51 3.62 2.36
C GLU A 143 9.14 2.36 2.98
N PRO A 144 10.05 2.51 3.96
CA PRO A 144 10.74 3.74 4.32
C PRO A 144 11.69 4.15 3.20
N LEU A 145 11.72 5.43 2.83
CA LEU A 145 12.69 5.91 1.84
C LEU A 145 14.08 6.04 2.49
N PHE A 146 14.94 5.06 2.23
CA PHE A 146 16.28 4.93 2.84
C PHE A 146 17.41 5.60 2.07
N ASP A 147 17.24 5.83 0.76
CA ASP A 147 18.20 6.54 -0.08
C ASP A 147 17.48 7.25 -1.25
N ASP A 148 18.24 8.07 -1.97
CA ASP A 148 17.77 8.75 -3.18
C ASP A 148 17.43 7.73 -4.29
N PRO A 149 16.17 7.62 -4.72
CA PRO A 149 15.80 6.75 -5.82
C PRO A 149 16.37 7.25 -7.16
N GLY A 150 16.69 8.54 -7.27
CA GLY A 150 17.04 9.19 -8.53
C GLY A 150 15.87 9.22 -9.50
N THR A 151 16.16 9.04 -10.80
CA THR A 151 15.13 8.95 -11.84
C THR A 151 14.42 7.60 -11.78
N VAL A 152 13.10 7.63 -11.74
CA VAL A 152 12.23 6.44 -11.70
C VAL A 152 11.37 6.40 -12.96
N ASP A 153 11.30 5.23 -13.61
CA ASP A 153 10.30 5.00 -14.65
C ASP A 153 8.91 4.79 -14.02
N LEU A 154 8.09 5.83 -14.08
CA LEU A 154 6.72 5.84 -13.58
C LEU A 154 5.67 5.50 -14.64
N SER A 155 6.09 5.07 -15.84
CA SER A 155 5.18 4.76 -16.94
C SER A 155 4.18 3.66 -16.52
N GLY A 156 2.89 3.96 -16.63
CA GLY A 156 1.81 3.04 -16.24
C GLY A 156 1.53 2.96 -14.74
N ILE A 157 2.17 3.80 -13.92
CA ILE A 157 1.84 3.95 -12.49
C ILE A 157 0.74 5.01 -12.32
N ASN A 158 -0.25 4.71 -11.49
CA ASN A 158 -1.43 5.55 -11.27
C ASN A 158 -1.39 6.33 -9.95
N TRP A 159 -0.55 5.93 -8.99
CA TRP A 159 -0.45 6.60 -7.70
C TRP A 159 0.91 6.35 -7.03
N ILE A 160 1.39 7.33 -6.28
CA ILE A 160 2.62 7.23 -5.52
C ILE A 160 2.37 7.57 -4.06
N VAL A 161 2.94 6.77 -3.16
CA VAL A 161 2.96 7.04 -1.73
C VAL A 161 4.41 7.19 -1.28
N VAL A 162 4.72 8.21 -0.49
CA VAL A 162 6.04 8.37 0.13
C VAL A 162 5.90 8.45 1.63
N GLY A 163 6.76 7.74 2.35
CA GLY A 163 6.81 7.76 3.79
C GLY A 163 8.23 7.55 4.30
N THR A 164 8.46 7.94 5.55
CA THR A 164 9.72 7.71 6.23
C THR A 164 9.61 6.59 7.27
N MET A 165 10.73 6.26 7.91
CA MET A 165 10.77 5.23 8.94
C MET A 165 9.91 5.64 10.13
N THR A 166 9.03 4.73 10.57
CA THR A 166 8.16 4.94 11.73
C THR A 166 8.61 4.13 12.95
N GLY A 167 8.10 4.50 14.13
CA GLY A 167 8.34 3.77 15.37
C GLY A 167 9.76 3.93 15.92
N ALA A 168 10.23 2.96 16.70
CA ALA A 168 11.48 3.07 17.48
C ALA A 168 12.74 3.28 16.63
N GLN A 169 12.70 2.98 15.33
CA GLN A 169 13.82 3.15 14.41
C GLN A 169 13.83 4.51 13.69
N SER A 170 12.79 5.34 13.84
CA SER A 170 12.68 6.62 13.12
C SER A 170 13.84 7.60 13.41
N ARG A 171 14.44 7.52 14.60
CA ARG A 171 15.58 8.38 14.98
C ARG A 171 16.92 7.94 14.39
N LYS A 172 16.99 6.76 13.77
CA LYS A 172 18.24 6.16 13.26
C LYS A 172 18.35 6.20 11.75
N VAL A 173 17.24 6.45 11.08
CA VAL A 173 17.13 6.43 9.62
C VAL A 173 16.57 7.79 9.22
N HIS A 174 17.30 8.51 8.38
CA HIS A 174 16.89 9.81 7.89
C HIS A 174 16.46 9.70 6.43
N THR A 175 15.30 10.28 6.12
CA THR A 175 14.86 10.54 4.75
C THR A 175 15.16 12.00 4.47
N GLU A 176 15.86 12.30 3.39
CA GLU A 176 16.11 13.69 2.99
C GLU A 176 14.88 14.27 2.29
N PRO A 177 14.45 15.51 2.60
CA PRO A 177 13.34 16.18 1.93
C PRO A 177 13.43 16.16 0.40
N GLU A 178 14.64 16.34 -0.13
CA GLU A 178 14.92 16.42 -1.57
C GLU A 178 14.52 15.14 -2.32
N TRP A 179 14.58 13.98 -1.66
CA TRP A 179 14.16 12.72 -2.29
C TRP A 179 12.64 12.67 -2.47
N ALA A 180 11.88 13.17 -1.50
CA ALA A 180 10.43 13.26 -1.58
C ALA A 180 9.99 14.30 -2.62
N TRP A 181 10.65 15.47 -2.66
CA TRP A 181 10.39 16.49 -3.68
C TRP A 181 10.74 16.01 -5.09
N SER A 182 11.88 15.36 -5.28
CA SER A 182 12.27 14.78 -6.57
C SER A 182 11.25 13.76 -7.09
N LEU A 183 10.72 12.90 -6.22
CA LEU A 183 9.65 11.97 -6.58
C LEU A 183 8.35 12.71 -6.93
N THR A 184 8.06 13.81 -6.24
CA THR A 184 6.89 14.67 -6.53
C THR A 184 6.98 15.25 -7.93
N ASP A 185 8.10 15.90 -8.25
CA ASP A 185 8.29 16.55 -9.54
C ASP A 185 8.15 15.53 -10.69
N GLN A 186 8.73 14.34 -10.51
CA GLN A 186 8.61 13.24 -11.48
C GLN A 186 7.16 12.75 -11.64
N ALA A 187 6.39 12.65 -10.56
CA ALA A 187 4.99 12.22 -10.58
C ALA A 187 4.10 13.27 -11.26
N HIS A 188 4.22 14.52 -10.83
CA HIS A 188 3.42 15.65 -11.33
C HIS A 188 3.70 15.97 -12.79
N ALA A 189 4.94 15.78 -13.27
CA ALA A 189 5.26 15.87 -14.70
C ALA A 189 4.45 14.89 -15.57
N LEU A 190 3.94 13.80 -14.99
CA LEU A 190 3.10 12.80 -15.65
C LEU A 190 1.63 12.87 -15.23
N GLY A 191 1.25 13.85 -14.39
CA GLY A 191 -0.11 13.97 -13.86
C GLY A 191 -0.49 12.84 -12.87
N ILE A 192 0.49 12.19 -12.25
CA ILE A 192 0.27 11.11 -11.29
C ILE A 192 0.07 11.72 -9.89
N PRO A 193 -1.05 11.44 -9.19
CA PRO A 193 -1.27 11.92 -7.83
C PRO A 193 -0.24 11.33 -6.86
N MET A 194 0.13 12.12 -5.85
CA MET A 194 1.10 11.73 -4.84
C MET A 194 0.59 11.93 -3.41
N PHE A 195 0.88 10.96 -2.54
CA PHE A 195 0.56 11.03 -1.13
C PHE A 195 1.79 10.91 -0.24
N MET A 196 2.12 11.98 0.47
CA MET A 196 3.09 12.01 1.56
C MET A 196 2.40 11.62 2.86
N LYS A 197 2.91 10.57 3.50
CA LYS A 197 2.37 10.09 4.78
C LYS A 197 2.69 11.05 5.91
N GLU A 198 1.82 11.06 6.91
CA GLU A 198 1.93 11.95 8.08
C GLU A 198 3.27 11.83 8.83
N ASP A 199 3.97 10.71 8.68
CA ASP A 199 5.31 10.51 9.25
C ASP A 199 6.39 11.39 8.63
N LEU A 200 6.17 11.95 7.43
CA LEU A 200 7.08 12.90 6.80
C LEU A 200 6.98 14.32 7.36
N VAL A 201 5.96 14.66 8.15
CA VAL A 201 5.78 16.03 8.68
C VAL A 201 7.01 16.51 9.44
N SER A 202 7.66 15.64 10.22
CA SER A 202 8.90 16.00 10.95
C SER A 202 10.13 16.19 10.06
N VAL A 203 10.04 15.79 8.78
CA VAL A 203 11.11 15.90 7.78
C VAL A 203 10.88 17.11 6.89
N ILE A 204 9.67 17.27 6.35
CA ILE A 204 9.38 18.26 5.30
C ILE A 204 8.53 19.45 5.76
N GLY A 205 7.96 19.42 6.97
CA GLY A 205 7.03 20.44 7.46
C GLY A 205 5.58 20.20 6.98
N ASP A 206 4.59 20.56 7.81
CA ASP A 206 3.18 20.30 7.53
C ASP A 206 2.66 21.07 6.31
N GLU A 207 3.19 22.27 6.09
CA GLU A 207 2.86 23.18 5.00
C GLU A 207 3.34 22.69 3.62
N ASN A 208 4.30 21.76 3.58
CA ASN A 208 4.86 21.20 2.35
C ASN A 208 4.33 19.79 2.03
N MET A 209 3.36 19.30 2.81
CA MET A 209 2.76 17.98 2.62
C MET A 209 1.87 17.95 1.37
N ILE A 210 2.12 17.00 0.47
CA ILE A 210 1.27 16.72 -0.69
C ILE A 210 0.45 15.46 -0.38
N GLN A 211 -0.87 15.56 -0.41
CA GLN A 211 -1.77 14.49 0.04
C GLN A 211 -2.89 14.25 -0.96
N GLU A 212 -2.49 13.93 -2.19
CA GLU A 212 -3.37 13.67 -3.32
C GLU A 212 -3.70 12.17 -3.39
N LEU A 213 -4.98 11.87 -3.51
CA LEU A 213 -5.47 10.52 -3.75
C LEU A 213 -5.92 10.36 -5.21
N PRO A 214 -5.93 9.14 -5.75
CA PRO A 214 -6.62 8.83 -7.00
C PRO A 214 -8.10 9.19 -6.93
N GLU A 215 -8.67 9.54 -8.08
CA GLU A 215 -10.08 9.93 -8.18
C GLU A 215 -11.02 8.84 -7.66
N GLU A 216 -10.70 7.56 -7.90
CA GLU A 216 -11.42 6.39 -7.38
C GLU A 216 -11.56 6.45 -5.86
N PHE A 217 -10.51 6.86 -5.17
CA PHE A 217 -10.47 6.90 -3.71
C PHE A 217 -11.21 8.12 -3.18
N GLU A 218 -11.07 9.27 -3.85
CA GLU A 218 -11.83 10.48 -3.51
C GLU A 218 -13.33 10.26 -3.67
N ARG A 219 -13.78 9.62 -4.76
CA ARG A 219 -15.21 9.27 -4.96
C ARG A 219 -15.75 8.43 -3.80
N VAL A 220 -14.96 7.47 -3.30
CA VAL A 220 -15.33 6.69 -2.10
C VAL A 220 -15.44 7.59 -0.88
N LEU A 221 -14.48 8.48 -0.63
CA LEU A 221 -14.48 9.37 0.52
C LEU A 221 -15.61 10.40 0.48
N GLU A 222 -15.97 10.91 -0.68
CA GLU A 222 -17.11 11.81 -0.87
C GLU A 222 -18.43 11.14 -0.45
N VAL A 223 -18.67 9.92 -0.95
CA VAL A 223 -19.85 9.13 -0.55
C VAL A 223 -19.82 8.83 0.95
N GLN A 224 -18.64 8.58 1.53
CA GLN A 224 -18.53 8.40 2.98
C GLN A 224 -18.91 9.63 3.79
N ARG A 225 -18.59 10.85 3.32
CA ARG A 225 -18.89 12.11 4.03
C ARG A 225 -20.39 12.39 4.08
N THR A 226 -21.13 11.99 3.04
CA THR A 226 -22.59 12.18 2.97
C THR A 226 -23.39 10.97 3.45
N TRP A 227 -22.72 9.87 3.83
CA TRP A 227 -23.37 8.61 4.19
C TRP A 227 -24.30 8.76 5.40
N ARG A 228 -25.60 8.64 5.16
CA ARG A 228 -26.62 8.56 6.22
C ARG A 228 -27.03 7.09 6.38
N LYS A 229 -26.98 6.60 7.62
CA LYS A 229 -27.35 5.22 7.97
C LYS A 229 -28.85 5.01 7.87
#